data_AF-A0A7K1USB1-F1
#
_entry.id   AF-A0A7K1USB1-F1
#
_cell.length_a   1.000
_cell.length_b   1.000
_cell.length_c   1.000
_cell.angle_alpha   90.00
_cell.angle_beta   90.00
_cell.angle_gamma   90.00
#
_symmetry.space_group_name_H-M   'P 1'
#
loop_
_entity.id
_entity.type
_entity.pdbx_description
1 polymer ?
#
loop_
_entity_poly.entity_id
_entity_poly.type
_entity_poly.pdbx_seq_one_letter_code
_entity_poly.pdbx_strand_id
1 'polypeptide(L)'
;MTDRRSKRQIWILIGALTVVTAAVVAVASVRSSTTSGGQSETTDNAGFGDMATIDPCGFATADAVVGPNFDVQIRPLDLRSCQFAVRLRNTDDGAVLLWMNVSDHFDITHYRREGLTFRDEGSIHHAWGPSQIEGVAEAAGALELLYRDNGTGITISGQAIGSAFDNNTGRLADGVNVAVLTGQVADAAARTLAMGPIRHLTYPADSAASVDLCSHATQESVQAALDFTGARRFDLARNTCKWSVEVGETNPSVQIRVRLELTRNLGDSLYRPITTMAGRPTAVYRTSMPTAFSCVASTRGKTWNHWLGYREIGDPPGDLDRTLTEVIELAVDWPADSSHTGDQACRAAERIAADVWPSLP
;
A
#
# COMPACT_ATOMS: atom_id res chain seq x y z
N MET A 1 -23.17 -18.76 39.97
CA MET A 1 -24.31 -19.64 40.30
C MET A 1 -25.51 -19.16 39.49
N THR A 2 -25.64 -19.47 38.18
CA THR A 2 -26.20 -20.69 37.56
C THR A 2 -27.59 -21.09 38.05
N ASP A 3 -28.62 -20.86 37.23
CA ASP A 3 -29.56 -21.89 36.74
C ASP A 3 -30.43 -21.27 35.60
N ARG A 4 -30.24 -21.61 34.33
CA ARG A 4 -30.86 -22.71 33.54
C ARG A 4 -32.39 -22.83 33.66
N ARG A 5 -33.07 -22.71 32.50
CA ARG A 5 -33.99 -23.69 31.87
C ARG A 5 -34.82 -22.97 30.80
N SER A 6 -34.52 -23.16 29.52
CA SER A 6 -35.14 -24.17 28.64
C SER A 6 -36.67 -24.10 28.58
N LYS A 7 -37.20 -23.81 27.38
CA LYS A 7 -38.44 -24.43 26.88
C LYS A 7 -38.49 -24.31 25.36
N ARG A 8 -38.33 -25.46 24.72
CA ARG A 8 -38.81 -25.78 23.36
C ARG A 8 -40.35 -25.70 23.36
N GLN A 9 -40.96 -25.37 22.21
CA GLN A 9 -41.87 -26.27 21.45
C GLN A 9 -42.58 -25.50 20.29
N ILE A 10 -42.41 -25.96 19.03
CA ILE A 10 -43.41 -26.57 18.09
C ILE A 10 -44.53 -25.58 17.65
N TRP A 11 -44.86 -25.27 16.39
CA TRP A 11 -45.26 -26.01 15.18
C TRP A 11 -45.07 -25.07 13.95
N ILE A 12 -44.90 -25.53 12.70
CA ILE A 12 -45.99 -25.83 11.74
C ILE A 12 -45.41 -26.60 10.53
N LEU A 13 -46.27 -27.44 9.96
CA LEU A 13 -46.08 -28.47 8.95
C LEU A 13 -46.70 -28.04 7.59
N ILE A 14 -46.17 -28.63 6.50
CA ILE A 14 -46.82 -29.04 5.23
C ILE A 14 -47.01 -28.02 4.09
N GLY A 15 -46.62 -28.48 2.88
CA GLY A 15 -47.22 -28.12 1.58
C GLY A 15 -46.19 -28.04 0.43
N ALA A 16 -45.70 -29.16 -0.13
CA ALA A 16 -46.24 -29.90 -1.30
C ALA A 16 -46.00 -29.25 -2.69
N LEU A 17 -45.30 -30.01 -3.57
CA LEU A 17 -45.51 -30.21 -5.04
C LEU A 17 -45.32 -28.99 -5.99
N THR A 18 -44.79 -29.02 -7.24
CA THR A 18 -44.34 -30.04 -8.23
C THR A 18 -43.71 -29.34 -9.47
N VAL A 19 -42.96 -30.09 -10.30
CA VAL A 19 -42.82 -30.04 -11.78
C VAL A 19 -41.84 -29.04 -12.46
N VAL A 20 -40.69 -29.60 -12.88
CA VAL A 20 -40.08 -29.66 -14.24
C VAL A 20 -40.34 -28.51 -15.24
N THR A 21 -39.26 -27.91 -15.75
CA THR A 21 -38.97 -27.86 -17.21
C THR A 21 -37.55 -27.40 -17.51
N ALA A 22 -36.86 -28.20 -18.32
CA ALA A 22 -35.61 -27.84 -18.97
C ALA A 22 -35.91 -26.93 -20.17
N ALA A 23 -35.08 -25.91 -20.37
CA ALA A 23 -34.98 -25.21 -21.64
C ALA A 23 -33.50 -25.00 -21.96
N VAL A 24 -33.01 -25.85 -22.86
CA VAL A 24 -31.77 -25.69 -23.60
C VAL A 24 -32.00 -24.55 -24.60
N VAL A 25 -31.20 -23.49 -24.50
CA VAL A 25 -31.03 -22.53 -25.59
C VAL A 25 -29.57 -22.54 -25.98
N ALA A 26 -29.29 -23.22 -27.09
CA ALA A 26 -28.06 -23.07 -27.84
C ALA A 26 -28.15 -21.77 -28.64
N VAL A 27 -27.25 -20.83 -28.37
CA VAL A 27 -26.92 -19.77 -29.33
C VAL A 27 -25.48 -19.99 -29.75
N ALA A 28 -25.32 -20.45 -30.98
CA ALA A 28 -24.06 -20.41 -31.70
C ALA A 28 -23.78 -18.96 -32.09
N SER A 29 -22.61 -18.43 -31.72
CA SER A 29 -22.06 -17.21 -32.30
C SER A 29 -20.53 -17.21 -32.24
N VAL A 30 -19.94 -17.28 -33.44
CA VAL A 30 -18.70 -16.63 -33.88
C VAL A 30 -17.40 -17.05 -33.18
N ARG A 31 -16.70 -17.99 -33.83
CA ARG A 31 -15.24 -18.12 -33.76
C ARG A 31 -14.61 -16.85 -34.34
N SER A 32 -14.15 -15.95 -33.47
CA SER A 32 -13.07 -15.03 -33.80
C SER A 32 -11.78 -15.64 -33.26
N SER A 33 -10.98 -16.15 -34.17
CA SER A 33 -9.59 -16.54 -33.94
C SER A 33 -8.78 -15.30 -33.63
N THR A 34 -8.62 -14.99 -32.34
CA THR A 34 -7.58 -14.07 -31.87
C THR A 34 -6.53 -14.91 -31.17
N THR A 35 -5.37 -14.97 -31.80
CA THR A 35 -4.14 -15.59 -31.35
C THR A 35 -3.83 -15.13 -29.92
N SER A 36 -4.08 -15.99 -28.94
CA SER A 36 -3.52 -15.84 -27.60
C SER A 36 -2.02 -16.06 -27.73
N GLY A 37 -1.27 -14.97 -27.90
CA GLY A 37 0.16 -14.97 -27.61
C GLY A 37 0.29 -15.33 -26.13
N GLY A 38 0.57 -16.61 -25.87
CA GLY A 38 0.94 -17.09 -24.56
C GLY A 38 2.20 -16.36 -24.14
N GLN A 39 2.04 -15.30 -23.35
CA GLN A 39 3.10 -14.89 -22.46
C GLN A 39 3.27 -16.04 -21.48
N SER A 40 4.44 -16.65 -21.59
CA SER A 40 4.98 -17.59 -20.64
C SER A 40 4.91 -16.91 -19.26
N GLU A 41 3.89 -17.26 -18.48
CA GLU A 41 3.80 -16.93 -17.06
C GLU A 41 4.95 -17.70 -16.41
N THR A 42 6.09 -17.02 -16.28
CA THR A 42 7.28 -17.59 -15.66
C THR A 42 6.90 -17.99 -14.24
N THR A 43 7.22 -19.23 -13.90
CA THR A 43 7.16 -19.85 -12.57
C THR A 43 7.97 -19.11 -11.48
N ASP A 44 8.45 -17.89 -11.75
CA ASP A 44 9.34 -17.10 -10.90
C ASP A 44 8.63 -16.39 -9.73
N ASN A 45 7.28 -16.34 -9.75
CA ASN A 45 6.48 -15.73 -8.68
C ASN A 45 5.86 -16.73 -7.70
N ALA A 46 6.34 -17.99 -7.66
CA ALA A 46 5.75 -19.10 -6.89
C ALA A 46 5.65 -18.79 -5.37
N GLY A 47 4.60 -18.09 -4.97
CA GLY A 47 4.24 -17.71 -3.60
C GLY A 47 3.83 -16.25 -3.41
N PHE A 48 4.38 -15.28 -4.16
CA PHE A 48 3.87 -13.89 -4.16
C PHE A 48 2.75 -13.64 -5.18
N GLY A 49 2.73 -14.38 -6.29
CA GLY A 49 1.70 -14.19 -7.32
C GLY A 49 1.78 -12.82 -7.99
N ASP A 50 0.62 -12.24 -8.33
CA ASP A 50 0.54 -10.88 -8.87
C ASP A 50 0.60 -9.85 -7.74
N MET A 51 1.73 -9.16 -7.64
CA MET A 51 2.01 -8.12 -6.65
C MET A 51 0.98 -6.98 -6.65
N ALA A 52 0.36 -6.69 -7.79
CA ALA A 52 -0.65 -5.64 -7.88
C ALA A 52 -1.94 -5.99 -7.12
N THR A 53 -2.13 -7.26 -6.77
CA THR A 53 -3.34 -7.78 -6.12
C THR A 53 -3.10 -8.24 -4.69
N ILE A 54 -1.88 -8.21 -4.16
CA ILE A 54 -1.63 -8.68 -2.79
C ILE A 54 -2.36 -7.79 -1.77
N ASP A 55 -2.94 -8.40 -0.74
CA ASP A 55 -3.42 -7.69 0.44
C ASP A 55 -2.25 -7.43 1.40
N PRO A 56 -1.66 -6.21 1.45
CA PRO A 56 -0.50 -5.95 2.31
C PRO A 56 -0.84 -6.09 3.80
N CYS A 57 -2.12 -5.96 4.18
CA CYS A 57 -2.56 -6.17 5.56
C CYS A 57 -2.84 -7.64 5.88
N GLY A 58 -2.78 -8.54 4.88
CA GLY A 58 -3.01 -9.97 5.04
C GLY A 58 -1.84 -10.74 5.65
N PHE A 59 -0.65 -10.15 5.73
CA PHE A 59 0.57 -10.83 6.18
C PHE A 59 0.66 -11.03 7.69
N ALA A 60 0.02 -10.18 8.50
CA ALA A 60 0.05 -10.28 9.95
C ALA A 60 -1.34 -9.97 10.54
N THR A 61 -1.73 -10.73 11.57
CA THR A 61 -2.95 -10.47 12.35
C THR A 61 -2.58 -9.75 13.64
N ALA A 62 -3.50 -8.96 14.19
CA ALA A 62 -3.27 -8.25 15.45
C ALA A 62 -2.78 -9.18 16.59
N ASP A 63 -3.39 -10.36 16.73
CA ASP A 63 -2.99 -11.37 17.72
C ASP A 63 -1.56 -11.92 17.49
N ALA A 64 -1.07 -11.87 16.26
CA ALA A 64 0.29 -12.30 15.92
C ALA A 64 1.32 -11.20 16.14
N VAL A 65 0.90 -9.92 16.22
CA VAL A 65 1.78 -8.77 16.41
C VAL A 65 2.03 -8.49 17.88
N VAL A 66 1.01 -8.56 18.75
CA VAL A 66 1.15 -8.22 20.17
C VAL A 66 0.28 -9.08 21.09
N GLY A 67 0.68 -9.15 22.37
CA GLY A 67 -0.09 -9.79 23.43
C GLY A 67 -1.31 -8.99 23.90
N PRO A 68 -2.05 -9.49 24.92
CA PRO A 68 -3.38 -8.99 25.31
C PRO A 68 -3.40 -7.59 25.93
N ASN A 69 -2.25 -6.98 26.19
CA ASN A 69 -2.11 -5.65 26.83
C ASN A 69 -2.10 -4.50 25.82
N PHE A 70 -2.23 -4.80 24.53
CA PHE A 70 -2.14 -3.82 23.47
C PHE A 70 -3.41 -3.80 22.66
N ASP A 71 -3.71 -2.63 22.11
CA ASP A 71 -4.71 -2.44 21.09
C ASP A 71 -3.98 -2.19 19.76
N VAL A 72 -4.35 -2.94 18.72
CA VAL A 72 -3.74 -2.83 17.39
C VAL A 72 -4.78 -2.40 16.39
N GLN A 73 -4.53 -1.27 15.76
CA GLN A 73 -5.27 -0.85 14.57
C GLN A 73 -4.47 -1.23 13.32
N ILE A 74 -5.10 -1.94 12.40
CA ILE A 74 -4.50 -2.33 11.12
C ILE A 74 -5.24 -1.60 10.00
N ARG A 75 -4.51 -0.83 9.20
CA ARG A 75 -5.11 -0.02 8.13
C ARG A 75 -4.23 -0.03 6.87
N PRO A 76 -4.81 -0.25 5.68
CA PRO A 76 -4.09 -0.04 4.44
C PRO A 76 -3.86 1.46 4.20
N LEU A 77 -2.64 1.85 3.83
CA LEU A 77 -2.32 3.24 3.47
C LEU A 77 -2.43 3.47 1.96
N ASP A 78 -2.08 2.45 1.20
CA ASP A 78 -2.18 2.38 -0.24
C ASP A 78 -2.36 0.90 -0.65
N LEU A 79 -2.27 0.60 -1.94
CA LEU A 79 -2.46 -0.76 -2.45
C LEU A 79 -1.31 -1.73 -2.13
N ARG A 80 -0.17 -1.23 -1.65
CA ARG A 80 1.05 -2.00 -1.34
C ARG A 80 1.50 -1.86 0.11
N SER A 81 0.91 -0.94 0.86
CA SER A 81 1.37 -0.56 2.19
C SER A 81 0.29 -0.75 3.23
N CYS A 82 0.64 -1.41 4.33
CA CYS A 82 -0.21 -1.55 5.50
C CYS A 82 0.45 -0.90 6.73
N GLN A 83 -0.35 -0.22 7.53
CA GLN A 83 0.06 0.36 8.79
C GLN A 83 -0.55 -0.41 9.96
N PHE A 84 0.28 -0.72 10.95
CA PHE A 84 -0.12 -1.22 12.25
C PHE A 84 0.15 -0.12 13.28
N ALA A 85 -0.88 0.41 13.91
CA ALA A 85 -0.73 1.30 15.05
C ALA A 85 -0.94 0.48 16.33
N VAL A 86 0.15 0.27 17.06
CA VAL A 86 0.19 -0.49 18.31
C VAL A 86 0.17 0.49 19.47
N ARG A 87 -0.83 0.39 20.34
CA ARG A 87 -0.98 1.21 21.54
C ARG A 87 -1.05 0.32 22.77
N LEU A 88 -0.48 0.80 23.87
CA LEU A 88 -0.71 0.19 25.17
C LEU A 88 -2.17 0.43 25.57
N ARG A 89 -2.86 -0.60 26.06
CA ARG A 89 -4.26 -0.48 26.45
C ARG A 89 -4.38 0.46 27.66
N ASN A 90 -5.40 1.32 27.66
CA ASN A 90 -5.66 2.32 28.70
C ASN A 90 -4.61 3.44 28.81
N THR A 91 -3.79 3.66 27.79
CA THR A 91 -3.05 4.92 27.63
C THR A 91 -3.48 5.63 26.36
N ASP A 92 -3.73 6.93 26.50
CA ASP A 92 -4.02 7.82 25.38
C ASP A 92 -2.74 8.44 24.80
N ASP A 93 -1.59 8.26 25.47
CA ASP A 93 -0.31 8.81 25.06
C ASP A 93 0.63 7.71 24.54
N GLY A 94 1.16 7.94 23.33
CA GLY A 94 2.12 7.08 22.66
C GLY A 94 1.52 5.98 21.77
N ALA A 95 2.14 5.76 20.61
CA ALA A 95 1.89 4.60 19.76
C ALA A 95 3.19 4.18 19.06
N VAL A 96 3.30 2.91 18.73
CA VAL A 96 4.28 2.44 17.75
C VAL A 96 3.56 2.26 16.42
N LEU A 97 4.01 2.98 15.41
CA LEU A 97 3.57 2.81 14.04
C LEU A 97 4.54 1.85 13.35
N LEU A 98 4.00 0.76 12.82
CA LEU A 98 4.73 -0.17 11.98
C LEU A 98 4.15 -0.04 10.57
N TRP A 99 5.02 0.06 9.57
CA TRP A 99 4.65 0.08 8.17
C TRP A 99 5.19 -1.16 7.49
N MET A 100 4.31 -1.91 6.86
CA MET A 100 4.66 -3.00 5.98
C MET A 100 4.45 -2.55 4.55
N ASN A 101 5.46 -2.68 3.69
CA ASN A 101 5.37 -2.35 2.28
C ASN A 101 5.75 -3.57 1.45
N VAL A 102 4.93 -3.87 0.45
CA VAL A 102 5.16 -4.95 -0.49
C VAL A 102 5.94 -4.41 -1.68
N SER A 103 7.12 -4.97 -1.97
CA SER A 103 7.99 -4.56 -3.09
C SER A 103 8.27 -5.72 -4.02
N ASP A 104 8.31 -5.44 -5.31
CA ASP A 104 8.68 -6.35 -6.39
C ASP A 104 10.19 -6.35 -6.64
N HIS A 105 10.89 -5.28 -6.25
CA HIS A 105 12.33 -5.17 -6.39
C HIS A 105 12.96 -4.47 -5.18
N PHE A 106 13.78 -5.22 -4.44
CA PHE A 106 14.75 -4.66 -3.51
C PHE A 106 16.14 -4.62 -4.12
N ASP A 107 16.81 -3.48 -4.02
CA ASP A 107 18.25 -3.41 -4.24
C ASP A 107 18.97 -4.01 -3.02
N ILE A 108 19.08 -5.35 -3.01
CA ILE A 108 19.75 -6.09 -1.95
C ILE A 108 21.23 -5.68 -1.83
N THR A 109 21.85 -5.21 -2.92
CA THR A 109 23.24 -4.73 -2.89
C THR A 109 23.36 -3.41 -2.13
N HIS A 110 22.42 -2.49 -2.34
CA HIS A 110 22.31 -1.28 -1.53
C HIS A 110 22.09 -1.64 -0.06
N TYR A 111 21.12 -2.50 0.26
CA TYR A 111 20.84 -2.92 1.64
C TYR A 111 22.02 -3.61 2.34
N ARG A 112 22.83 -4.40 1.62
CA ARG A 112 24.08 -4.96 2.14
C ARG A 112 25.12 -3.89 2.48
N ARG A 113 25.21 -2.82 1.68
CA ARG A 113 26.11 -1.68 1.94
C ARG A 113 25.65 -0.85 3.14
N GLU A 114 24.35 -0.73 3.36
CA GLU A 114 23.75 -0.06 4.53
C GLU A 114 23.95 -0.83 5.85
N GLY A 115 24.62 -1.99 5.83
CA GLY A 115 24.99 -2.72 7.04
C GLY A 115 23.85 -3.55 7.65
N LEU A 116 22.82 -3.88 6.87
CA LEU A 116 21.82 -4.86 7.30
C LEU A 116 22.47 -6.21 7.56
N THR A 117 21.98 -6.91 8.58
CA THR A 117 22.36 -8.30 8.86
C THR A 117 21.46 -9.23 8.07
N PHE A 118 22.04 -10.24 7.42
CA PHE A 118 21.31 -11.17 6.55
C PHE A 118 21.29 -12.58 7.15
N ARG A 119 20.17 -13.25 7.00
CA ARG A 119 19.95 -14.66 7.28
C ARG A 119 19.21 -15.26 6.09
N ASP A 120 19.94 -16.06 5.32
CA ASP A 120 19.42 -16.70 4.14
C ASP A 120 18.97 -18.12 4.55
N GLU A 121 17.65 -18.31 4.77
CA GLU A 121 17.06 -19.58 5.21
C GLU A 121 15.93 -20.03 4.28
N GLY A 122 16.18 -21.08 3.50
CA GLY A 122 15.19 -21.62 2.57
C GLY A 122 14.93 -20.68 1.38
N SER A 123 13.67 -20.58 0.94
CA SER A 123 13.27 -19.79 -0.23
C SER A 123 12.91 -18.34 0.10
N ILE A 124 12.98 -17.95 1.38
CA ILE A 124 12.69 -16.59 1.85
C ILE A 124 13.87 -16.16 2.71
N HIS A 125 14.57 -15.14 2.23
CA HIS A 125 15.68 -14.53 2.93
C HIS A 125 15.17 -13.46 3.88
N HIS A 126 15.87 -13.32 5.00
CA HIS A 126 15.53 -12.37 6.05
C HIS A 126 16.71 -11.44 6.28
N ALA A 127 16.49 -10.13 6.27
CA ALA A 127 17.49 -9.15 6.65
C ALA A 127 16.93 -8.16 7.66
N TRP A 128 17.77 -7.68 8.59
CA TRP A 128 17.34 -6.75 9.63
C TRP A 128 18.45 -5.78 10.05
N GLY A 129 18.04 -4.65 10.61
CA GLY A 129 18.96 -3.66 11.15
C GLY A 129 18.28 -2.35 11.54
N PRO A 130 19.07 -1.33 11.90
CA PRO A 130 18.52 -0.02 12.22
C PRO A 130 17.86 0.59 10.98
N SER A 131 16.70 1.24 11.14
CA SER A 131 16.11 1.99 10.05
C SER A 131 16.83 3.33 9.89
N GLN A 132 17.82 3.40 9.01
CA GLN A 132 18.30 4.70 8.49
C GLN A 132 17.37 5.13 7.36
N ILE A 133 16.12 5.46 7.68
CA ILE A 133 15.25 6.12 6.70
C ILE A 133 15.76 7.56 6.63
N GLU A 134 16.40 7.92 5.52
CA GLU A 134 16.83 9.30 5.26
C GLU A 134 15.69 10.29 5.57
N GLY A 135 15.99 11.32 6.37
CA GLY A 135 15.06 12.41 6.68
C GLY A 135 14.28 12.31 7.99
N VAL A 136 14.39 11.20 8.74
CA VAL A 136 13.83 11.10 10.11
C VAL A 136 14.98 11.05 11.11
N ALA A 137 15.43 12.21 11.57
CA ALA A 137 16.43 12.30 12.61
C ALA A 137 15.93 11.58 13.89
N GLU A 138 16.76 10.69 14.43
CA GLU A 138 16.79 10.26 15.84
C GLU A 138 15.66 9.38 16.41
N ALA A 139 14.72 8.87 15.62
CA ALA A 139 13.86 7.79 16.13
C ALA A 139 14.59 6.45 16.01
N ALA A 140 14.76 5.72 17.12
CA ALA A 140 15.26 4.34 17.14
C ALA A 140 14.30 3.40 16.39
N GLY A 141 14.31 3.47 15.07
CA GLY A 141 13.50 2.65 14.20
C GLY A 141 14.22 1.36 13.83
N ALA A 142 13.43 0.34 13.55
CA ALA A 142 13.90 -0.96 13.11
C ALA A 142 13.38 -1.25 11.71
N LEU A 143 14.24 -1.82 10.88
CA LEU A 143 13.91 -2.27 9.54
C LEU A 143 14.12 -3.78 9.45
N GLU A 144 13.10 -4.46 8.95
CA GLU A 144 13.09 -5.88 8.64
C GLU A 144 12.75 -6.04 7.15
N LEU A 145 13.42 -6.95 6.46
CA LEU A 145 13.18 -7.28 5.05
C LEU A 145 12.99 -8.78 4.94
N LEU A 146 11.91 -9.20 4.29
CA LEU A 146 11.66 -10.59 3.91
C LEU A 146 11.57 -10.64 2.40
N TYR A 147 12.52 -11.32 1.74
CA TYR A 147 12.70 -11.22 0.30
C TYR A 147 13.09 -12.55 -0.33
N ARG A 148 13.06 -12.61 -1.66
CA ARG A 148 13.45 -13.79 -2.46
C ARG A 148 14.64 -13.47 -3.35
N ASP A 149 15.20 -14.50 -3.98
CA ASP A 149 16.33 -14.36 -4.92
C ASP A 149 16.05 -13.37 -6.07
N ASN A 150 14.79 -13.26 -6.50
CA ASN A 150 14.39 -12.31 -7.55
C ASN A 150 14.23 -10.86 -7.05
N GLY A 151 14.47 -10.59 -5.77
CA GLY A 151 14.34 -9.27 -5.15
C GLY A 151 12.92 -8.90 -4.70
N THR A 152 11.91 -9.73 -4.98
CA THR A 152 10.53 -9.52 -4.51
C THR A 152 10.41 -9.84 -3.02
N GLY A 153 9.64 -9.04 -2.29
CA GLY A 153 9.44 -9.24 -0.86
C GLY A 153 8.61 -8.17 -0.17
N ILE A 154 8.80 -8.07 1.15
CA ILE A 154 8.17 -7.08 2.02
C ILE A 154 9.23 -6.40 2.88
N THR A 155 9.08 -5.10 3.09
CA THR A 155 9.78 -4.35 4.13
C THR A 155 8.84 -4.09 5.28
N ILE A 156 9.35 -4.15 6.50
CA ILE A 156 8.63 -3.77 7.70
C ILE A 156 9.51 -2.79 8.44
N SER A 157 9.04 -1.56 8.59
CA SER A 157 9.70 -0.53 9.38
C SER A 157 8.85 -0.15 10.58
N GLY A 158 9.49 0.19 11.69
CA GLY A 158 8.81 0.65 12.89
C GLY A 158 9.34 2.00 13.34
N GLN A 159 8.43 2.86 13.80
CA GLN A 159 8.75 4.12 14.46
C GLN A 159 7.78 4.33 15.61
N ALA A 160 8.26 4.88 16.71
CA ALA A 160 7.39 5.34 17.77
C ALA A 160 7.02 6.81 17.62
N ILE A 161 5.81 7.14 18.09
CA ILE A 161 5.27 8.48 18.12
C ILE A 161 4.65 8.76 19.50
N GLY A 162 4.63 10.03 19.91
CA GLY A 162 4.02 10.50 21.16
C GLY A 162 5.02 10.71 22.30
N SER A 163 4.56 11.37 23.38
CA SER A 163 5.40 11.75 24.52
C SER A 163 5.68 10.61 25.49
N ALA A 164 4.89 9.53 25.45
CA ALA A 164 5.11 8.33 26.26
C ALA A 164 6.28 7.46 25.76
N PHE A 165 7.01 7.90 24.73
CA PHE A 165 8.16 7.20 24.18
C PHE A 165 9.48 7.85 24.59
N ASP A 166 10.39 7.03 25.10
CA ASP A 166 11.76 7.48 25.34
C ASP A 166 12.59 7.31 24.08
N ASN A 167 12.81 8.44 23.38
CA ASN A 167 13.62 8.52 22.17
C ASN A 167 15.04 7.96 22.36
N ASN A 168 15.59 8.01 23.59
CA ASN A 168 16.94 7.52 23.84
C ASN A 168 17.01 6.00 23.90
N THR A 169 15.94 5.34 24.36
CA THR A 169 15.93 3.88 24.57
C THR A 169 15.13 3.13 23.52
N GLY A 170 14.37 3.83 22.68
CA GLY A 170 13.53 3.20 21.68
C GLY A 170 12.35 2.45 22.28
N ARG A 171 11.90 2.85 23.49
CA ARG A 171 10.90 2.13 24.28
C ARG A 171 9.69 2.98 24.64
N LEU A 172 8.51 2.37 24.59
CA LEU A 172 7.33 2.89 25.30
C LEU A 172 7.54 2.77 26.82
N ALA A 173 6.79 3.56 27.60
CA ALA A 173 6.85 3.62 29.06
C ALA A 173 6.87 2.24 29.79
N ASP A 174 6.26 1.20 29.20
CA ASP A 174 6.24 -0.17 29.73
C ASP A 174 7.38 -1.09 29.21
N GLY A 175 8.43 -0.51 28.60
CA GLY A 175 9.62 -1.25 28.13
C GLY A 175 9.50 -1.88 26.73
N VAL A 176 8.40 -1.61 26.03
CA VAL A 176 8.10 -2.16 24.69
C VAL A 176 9.00 -1.52 23.65
N ASN A 177 9.83 -2.34 23.00
CA ASN A 177 10.85 -1.89 22.05
C ASN A 177 10.32 -1.98 20.61
N VAL A 178 10.50 -0.91 19.83
CA VAL A 178 10.08 -0.84 18.41
C VAL A 178 10.63 -2.02 17.61
N ALA A 179 11.91 -2.36 17.78
CA ALA A 179 12.54 -3.48 17.08
C ALA A 179 11.92 -4.84 17.41
N VAL A 180 11.48 -5.04 18.67
CA VAL A 180 10.79 -6.28 19.07
C VAL A 180 9.45 -6.38 18.37
N LEU A 181 8.68 -5.28 18.30
CA LEU A 181 7.41 -5.26 17.58
C LEU A 181 7.59 -5.45 16.07
N THR A 182 8.57 -4.78 15.46
CA THR A 182 8.90 -4.96 14.04
C THR A 182 9.27 -6.42 13.74
N GLY A 183 10.12 -7.03 14.58
CA GLY A 183 10.49 -8.44 14.46
C GLY A 183 9.29 -9.39 14.62
N GLN A 184 8.35 -9.10 15.52
CA GLN A 184 7.13 -9.90 15.67
C GLN A 184 6.23 -9.83 14.43
N VAL A 185 6.08 -8.66 13.82
CA VAL A 185 5.38 -8.51 12.52
C VAL A 185 6.12 -9.28 11.43
N ALA A 186 7.46 -9.20 11.39
CA ALA A 186 8.28 -9.93 10.42
C ALA A 186 8.11 -11.44 10.57
N ASP A 187 8.20 -11.98 11.78
CA ASP A 187 7.98 -13.39 12.06
C ASP A 187 6.57 -13.84 11.66
N ALA A 188 5.55 -13.01 11.90
CA ALA A 188 4.17 -13.29 11.47
C ALA A 188 4.05 -13.32 9.95
N ALA A 189 4.67 -12.36 9.26
CA ALA A 189 4.66 -12.29 7.81
C ALA A 189 5.44 -13.44 7.17
N ALA A 190 6.62 -13.80 7.70
CA ALA A 190 7.41 -14.94 7.28
C ALA A 190 6.62 -16.26 7.43
N ARG A 191 5.90 -16.43 8.55
CA ARG A 191 4.98 -17.55 8.76
C ARG A 191 3.86 -17.59 7.70
N THR A 192 3.24 -16.44 7.41
CA THR A 192 2.21 -16.36 6.36
C THR A 192 2.77 -16.74 5.00
N LEU A 193 3.95 -16.24 4.64
CA LEU A 193 4.64 -16.56 3.40
C LEU A 193 5.04 -18.04 3.30
N ALA A 194 5.39 -18.68 4.42
CA ALA A 194 5.81 -20.08 4.45
C ALA A 194 4.63 -21.08 4.46
N MET A 195 3.50 -20.74 5.09
CA MET A 195 2.46 -21.72 5.43
C MET A 195 1.16 -21.61 4.63
N GLY A 196 0.89 -20.51 3.92
CA GLY A 196 -0.42 -20.29 3.32
C GLY A 196 -0.41 -19.54 2.01
N PRO A 197 -1.53 -19.59 1.25
CA PRO A 197 -1.71 -18.72 0.10
C PRO A 197 -1.76 -17.27 0.59
N ILE A 198 -0.87 -16.43 0.06
CA ILE A 198 -0.96 -14.99 0.25
C ILE A 198 -2.35 -14.55 -0.21
N ARG A 199 -2.98 -13.68 0.57
CA ARG A 199 -4.30 -13.18 0.21
C ARG A 199 -4.17 -12.20 -0.95
N HIS A 200 -4.90 -12.48 -2.02
CA HIS A 200 -5.06 -11.58 -3.15
C HIS A 200 -6.44 -10.91 -3.12
N LEU A 201 -6.48 -9.65 -3.53
CA LEU A 201 -7.64 -8.79 -3.67
C LEU A 201 -8.05 -8.76 -5.14
N THR A 202 -9.35 -8.85 -5.39
CA THR A 202 -9.92 -8.60 -6.72
C THR A 202 -10.55 -7.22 -6.72
N TYR A 203 -9.96 -6.30 -7.46
CA TYR A 203 -10.49 -4.95 -7.59
C TYR A 203 -11.62 -4.91 -8.62
N PRO A 204 -12.72 -4.18 -8.36
CA PRO A 204 -13.78 -3.98 -9.33
C PRO A 204 -13.30 -3.08 -10.47
N ALA A 205 -13.93 -3.19 -11.63
CA ALA A 205 -13.51 -2.50 -12.85
C ALA A 205 -13.54 -0.96 -12.77
N ASP A 206 -14.29 -0.41 -11.82
CA ASP A 206 -14.37 1.04 -11.57
C ASP A 206 -13.34 1.54 -10.54
N SER A 207 -12.40 0.67 -10.10
CA SER A 207 -11.30 1.02 -9.21
C SER A 207 -10.04 1.37 -10.01
N ALA A 208 -9.31 2.41 -9.60
CA ALA A 208 -8.00 2.72 -10.16
C ALA A 208 -6.96 1.62 -9.92
N ALA A 209 -7.21 0.72 -8.95
CA ALA A 209 -6.39 -0.47 -8.71
C ALA A 209 -6.56 -1.56 -9.78
N SER A 210 -7.64 -1.50 -10.59
CA SER A 210 -7.94 -2.49 -11.64
C SER A 210 -7.29 -2.17 -12.99
N VAL A 211 -6.71 -0.97 -13.14
CA VAL A 211 -6.08 -0.51 -14.38
C VAL A 211 -4.56 -0.43 -14.24
N ASP A 212 -3.86 -0.57 -15.37
CA ASP A 212 -2.43 -0.31 -15.44
C ASP A 212 -2.19 1.20 -15.60
N LEU A 213 -2.10 1.92 -14.47
CA LEU A 213 -1.84 3.36 -14.45
C LEU A 213 -0.56 3.73 -15.19
N CYS A 214 0.39 2.81 -15.21
CA CYS A 214 1.72 3.03 -15.73
C CYS A 214 1.77 2.86 -17.25
N SER A 215 0.79 2.19 -17.84
CA SER A 215 0.62 2.14 -19.30
C SER A 215 0.23 3.50 -19.91
N HIS A 216 -0.33 4.40 -19.10
CA HIS A 216 -0.82 5.70 -19.54
C HIS A 216 0.21 6.83 -19.42
N ALA A 217 1.20 6.70 -18.52
CA ALA A 217 2.37 7.58 -18.47
C ALA A 217 3.53 6.89 -19.20
N THR A 218 3.72 7.18 -20.48
CA THR A 218 4.82 6.59 -21.25
C THR A 218 6.16 7.18 -20.80
N GLN A 219 7.25 6.43 -20.99
CA GLN A 219 8.59 6.97 -20.72
C GLN A 219 8.85 8.26 -21.53
N GLU A 220 8.37 8.32 -22.77
CA GLU A 220 8.48 9.51 -23.62
C GLU A 220 7.70 10.70 -23.06
N SER A 221 6.47 10.49 -22.57
CA SER A 221 5.68 11.60 -21.98
C SER A 221 6.31 12.10 -20.68
N VAL A 222 6.82 11.20 -19.85
CA VAL A 222 7.55 11.55 -18.63
C VAL A 222 8.83 12.31 -18.93
N GLN A 223 9.66 11.84 -19.87
CA GLN A 223 10.88 12.53 -20.28
C GLN A 223 10.57 13.93 -20.85
N ALA A 224 9.54 14.04 -21.68
CA ALA A 224 9.10 15.32 -22.24
C ALA A 224 8.53 16.28 -21.17
N ALA A 225 7.87 15.77 -20.14
CA ALA A 225 7.36 16.57 -19.02
C ALA A 225 8.47 17.03 -18.08
N LEU A 226 9.46 16.16 -17.84
CA LEU A 226 10.62 16.45 -17.02
C LEU A 226 11.69 17.27 -17.76
N ASP A 227 11.62 17.42 -19.09
CA ASP A 227 12.71 18.02 -19.89
C ASP A 227 14.07 17.36 -19.61
N PHE A 228 14.04 16.06 -19.31
CA PHE A 228 15.21 15.24 -19.03
C PHE A 228 15.22 14.02 -19.94
N THR A 229 16.37 13.76 -20.58
CA THR A 229 16.60 12.51 -21.30
C THR A 229 17.05 11.41 -20.35
N GLY A 230 16.71 10.16 -20.63
CA GLY A 230 17.26 9.01 -19.90
C GLY A 230 16.50 8.64 -18.62
N ALA A 231 15.29 9.19 -18.40
CA ALA A 231 14.42 8.70 -17.34
C ALA A 231 14.21 7.18 -17.48
N ARG A 232 14.50 6.43 -16.42
CA ARG A 232 14.29 4.98 -16.35
C ARG A 232 13.05 4.71 -15.52
N ARG A 233 12.18 3.84 -16.04
CA ARG A 233 11.03 3.33 -15.30
C ARG A 233 11.50 2.24 -14.33
N PHE A 234 11.04 2.35 -13.09
CA PHE A 234 11.10 1.32 -12.08
C PHE A 234 9.71 0.71 -12.05
N ASP A 235 9.60 -0.47 -12.65
CA ASP A 235 8.41 -1.29 -12.52
C ASP A 235 8.27 -1.68 -11.05
N LEU A 236 7.08 -1.41 -10.53
CA LEU A 236 6.75 -1.54 -9.12
C LEU A 236 5.48 -2.41 -8.94
N ALA A 237 4.39 -2.01 -9.58
CA ALA A 237 3.19 -2.81 -9.77
C ALA A 237 2.33 -2.12 -10.86
N ARG A 238 1.32 -2.79 -11.40
CA ARG A 238 0.42 -2.15 -12.40
C ARG A 238 -0.27 -0.89 -11.88
N ASN A 239 -0.42 -0.76 -10.57
CA ASN A 239 -1.07 0.36 -9.90
C ASN A 239 -0.08 1.36 -9.25
N THR A 240 1.23 1.17 -9.44
CA THR A 240 2.29 2.05 -8.92
C THR A 240 3.48 2.05 -9.86
N CYS A 241 3.91 3.22 -10.31
CA CYS A 241 5.11 3.35 -11.14
C CYS A 241 5.96 4.49 -10.63
N LYS A 242 7.27 4.34 -10.84
CA LYS A 242 8.22 5.41 -10.63
C LYS A 242 9.11 5.55 -11.86
N TRP A 243 9.42 6.78 -12.23
CA TRP A 243 10.49 7.11 -13.15
C TRP A 243 11.52 7.95 -12.40
N SER A 244 12.80 7.74 -12.67
CA SER A 244 13.86 8.55 -12.10
C SER A 244 14.91 8.84 -13.16
N VAL A 245 15.53 10.02 -13.08
CA VAL A 245 16.65 10.42 -13.93
C VAL A 245 17.89 10.52 -13.05
N GLU A 246 18.94 9.77 -13.36
CA GLU A 246 20.20 9.84 -12.62
C GLU A 246 21.00 11.08 -13.08
N VAL A 247 20.97 12.16 -12.30
CA VAL A 247 21.65 13.44 -12.65
C VAL A 247 22.54 14.00 -11.52
N GLY A 248 22.76 13.24 -10.44
CA GLY A 248 23.62 13.65 -9.34
C GLY A 248 23.16 13.06 -8.01
N GLU A 249 23.29 13.84 -6.94
CA GLU A 249 22.86 13.43 -5.59
C GLU A 249 21.33 13.42 -5.43
N THR A 250 20.64 14.35 -6.10
CA THR A 250 19.16 14.39 -6.12
C THR A 250 18.68 14.13 -7.53
N ASN A 251 17.86 13.10 -7.69
CA ASN A 251 17.36 12.65 -8.98
C ASN A 251 15.93 13.17 -9.20
N PRO A 252 15.64 13.88 -10.30
CA PRO A 252 14.28 14.17 -10.72
C PRO A 252 13.52 12.85 -10.83
N SER A 253 12.32 12.80 -10.28
CA SER A 253 11.53 11.59 -10.28
C SER A 253 10.05 11.89 -10.43
N VAL A 254 9.34 10.95 -11.05
CA VAL A 254 7.88 10.95 -11.16
C VAL A 254 7.38 9.67 -10.52
N GLN A 255 6.40 9.77 -9.64
CA GLN A 255 5.74 8.62 -9.06
C GLN A 255 4.23 8.74 -9.24
N ILE A 256 3.59 7.69 -9.75
CA ILE A 256 2.13 7.54 -9.77
C ILE A 256 1.78 6.40 -8.85
N ARG A 257 0.82 6.62 -7.94
CA ARG A 257 0.32 5.60 -7.01
C ARG A 257 -1.13 5.82 -6.64
N VAL A 258 -1.81 4.75 -6.24
CA VAL A 258 -3.16 4.84 -5.64
C VAL A 258 -3.03 4.75 -4.13
N ARG A 259 -3.31 5.85 -3.44
CA ARG A 259 -3.43 5.90 -1.98
C ARG A 259 -4.86 5.62 -1.55
N LEU A 260 -5.00 5.20 -0.30
CA LEU A 260 -6.30 5.00 0.33
C LEU A 260 -6.43 5.96 1.50
N GLU A 261 -7.44 6.83 1.42
CA GLU A 261 -7.69 7.82 2.45
C GLU A 261 -9.09 7.65 3.02
N LEU A 262 -9.25 7.87 4.33
CA LEU A 262 -10.57 7.91 4.94
C LEU A 262 -11.35 9.08 4.33
N THR A 263 -12.56 8.83 3.84
CA THR A 263 -13.38 9.83 3.15
C THR A 263 -13.57 11.10 3.99
N ARG A 264 -13.71 10.96 5.32
CA ARG A 264 -13.80 12.10 6.25
C ARG A 264 -12.53 12.95 6.31
N ASN A 265 -11.37 12.36 6.06
CA ASN A 265 -10.07 13.03 6.05
C ASN A 265 -9.74 13.63 4.67
N LEU A 266 -10.56 13.37 3.63
CA LEU A 266 -10.37 13.98 2.32
C LEU A 266 -10.42 15.51 2.37
N GLY A 267 -11.07 16.08 3.40
CA GLY A 267 -10.99 17.50 3.69
C GLY A 267 -9.54 17.95 3.84
N ASP A 268 -8.73 17.28 4.68
CA ASP A 268 -7.35 17.66 5.02
C ASP A 268 -6.35 17.46 3.89
N SER A 269 -6.51 16.41 3.10
CA SER A 269 -5.68 16.15 1.91
C SER A 269 -6.10 16.98 0.68
N LEU A 270 -7.36 17.42 0.60
CA LEU A 270 -7.90 18.25 -0.49
C LEU A 270 -8.34 19.65 -0.05
N TYR A 271 -7.89 20.16 1.09
CA TYR A 271 -8.16 21.53 1.60
C TYR A 271 -7.50 22.63 0.76
N ARG A 272 -6.99 22.26 -0.40
CA ARG A 272 -6.22 23.09 -1.32
C ARG A 272 -7.09 23.47 -2.50
N PRO A 273 -6.72 24.52 -3.26
CA PRO A 273 -7.46 24.90 -4.45
C PRO A 273 -7.61 23.70 -5.39
N ILE A 274 -8.85 23.25 -5.55
CA ILE A 274 -9.19 22.22 -6.51
C ILE A 274 -9.34 22.92 -7.86
N THR A 275 -8.55 22.49 -8.84
CA THR A 275 -8.71 22.89 -10.23
C THR A 275 -9.26 21.72 -11.03
N THR A 276 -9.69 21.98 -12.26
CA THR A 276 -10.09 20.91 -13.18
C THR A 276 -8.92 20.61 -14.10
N MET A 277 -8.40 19.38 -14.06
CA MET A 277 -7.37 18.89 -14.97
C MET A 277 -7.94 17.73 -15.76
N ALA A 278 -7.90 17.83 -17.10
CA ALA A 278 -8.43 16.80 -17.98
C ALA A 278 -9.87 16.35 -17.62
N GLY A 279 -10.72 17.31 -17.22
CA GLY A 279 -12.11 17.05 -16.82
C GLY A 279 -12.31 16.49 -15.41
N ARG A 280 -11.24 16.25 -14.64
CA ARG A 280 -11.32 15.74 -13.27
C ARG A 280 -10.95 16.81 -12.23
N PRO A 281 -11.70 16.92 -11.11
CA PRO A 281 -11.28 17.69 -9.96
C PRO A 281 -9.93 17.18 -9.45
N THR A 282 -8.94 18.07 -9.41
CA THR A 282 -7.56 17.75 -9.05
C THR A 282 -7.06 18.79 -8.06
N ALA A 283 -6.57 18.32 -6.92
CA ALA A 283 -5.84 19.17 -5.99
C ALA A 283 -4.36 19.14 -6.38
N VAL A 284 -3.73 20.31 -6.41
CA VAL A 284 -2.28 20.42 -6.64
C VAL A 284 -1.61 21.09 -5.47
N TYR A 285 -0.49 20.52 -5.04
CA TYR A 285 0.28 21.09 -3.96
C TYR A 285 1.77 21.00 -4.13
N ARG A 286 2.44 21.99 -3.57
CA ARG A 286 3.88 22.16 -3.59
C ARG A 286 4.43 21.89 -2.20
N THR A 287 5.53 21.18 -2.16
CA THR A 287 6.34 20.95 -0.97
C THR A 287 7.78 21.28 -1.32
N SER A 288 8.47 22.01 -0.45
CA SER A 288 9.91 22.27 -0.60
C SER A 288 10.63 21.45 0.46
N MET A 289 11.60 20.66 0.03
CA MET A 289 12.60 20.02 0.88
C MET A 289 13.95 20.72 0.65
N PRO A 290 14.93 20.60 1.56
CA PRO A 290 16.23 21.26 1.40
C PRO A 290 16.95 20.94 0.09
N THR A 291 16.74 19.73 -0.44
CA THR A 291 17.43 19.20 -1.63
C THR A 291 16.52 19.06 -2.86
N ALA A 292 15.20 19.23 -2.71
CA ALA A 292 14.26 19.01 -3.79
C ALA A 292 12.97 19.85 -3.67
N PHE A 293 12.40 20.19 -4.81
CA PHE A 293 11.01 20.65 -4.91
C PHE A 293 10.12 19.48 -5.31
N SER A 294 9.04 19.27 -4.58
CA SER A 294 8.03 18.26 -4.90
C SER A 294 6.73 18.95 -5.27
N CYS A 295 6.11 18.51 -6.36
CA CYS A 295 4.74 18.87 -6.68
C CYS A 295 3.88 17.62 -6.80
N VAL A 296 2.73 17.64 -6.14
CA VAL A 296 1.80 16.54 -6.11
C VAL A 296 0.48 16.97 -6.70
N ALA A 297 -0.01 16.21 -7.69
CA ALA A 297 -1.34 16.32 -8.24
C ALA A 297 -2.16 15.09 -7.82
N SER A 298 -3.33 15.33 -7.22
CA SER A 298 -4.17 14.27 -6.67
C SER A 298 -5.61 14.39 -7.18
N THR A 299 -6.18 13.28 -7.64
CA THR A 299 -7.61 13.19 -7.98
C THR A 299 -8.27 12.01 -7.27
N ARG A 300 -9.61 12.03 -7.22
CA ARG A 300 -10.40 11.00 -6.54
C ARG A 300 -10.75 9.88 -7.51
N GLY A 301 -10.63 8.65 -7.04
CA GLY A 301 -11.13 7.44 -7.67
C GLY A 301 -12.36 6.91 -6.96
N LYS A 302 -12.45 5.58 -6.87
CA LYS A 302 -13.58 4.90 -6.24
C LYS A 302 -13.63 5.13 -4.73
N THR A 303 -14.85 5.26 -4.22
CA THR A 303 -15.15 5.26 -2.80
C THR A 303 -15.66 3.87 -2.37
N TRP A 304 -15.08 3.34 -1.30
CA TRP A 304 -15.26 2.01 -0.76
C TRP A 304 -15.96 2.07 0.58
N ASN A 305 -17.16 1.52 0.68
CA ASN A 305 -17.89 1.44 1.97
C ASN A 305 -17.16 0.51 2.96
N HIS A 306 -16.44 -0.48 2.45
CA HIS A 306 -15.53 -1.34 3.21
C HIS A 306 -14.35 -1.73 2.32
N TRP A 307 -13.12 -1.54 2.82
CA TRP A 307 -11.94 -2.02 2.11
C TRP A 307 -11.75 -3.52 2.29
N LEU A 308 -11.42 -4.20 1.19
CA LEU A 308 -11.34 -5.67 1.13
C LEU A 308 -10.33 -6.28 2.14
N GLY A 309 -9.29 -5.53 2.49
CA GLY A 309 -8.23 -5.90 3.44
C GLY A 309 -8.35 -5.34 4.87
N TYR A 310 -9.37 -4.54 5.19
CA TYR A 310 -9.44 -3.84 6.49
C TYR A 310 -9.83 -4.80 7.63
N ARG A 311 -9.12 -4.70 8.77
CA ARG A 311 -9.45 -5.40 10.02
C ARG A 311 -9.25 -4.46 11.20
N GLU A 312 -10.29 -4.30 12.02
CA GLU A 312 -10.25 -3.50 13.24
C GLU A 312 -10.52 -4.39 14.45
N ILE A 313 -9.73 -4.21 15.50
CA ILE A 313 -9.99 -4.80 16.81
C ILE A 313 -10.13 -3.64 17.79
N GLY A 314 -11.33 -3.45 18.35
CA GLY A 314 -11.54 -2.57 19.50
C GLY A 314 -12.75 -1.65 19.45
N ASP A 315 -13.27 -1.27 18.28
CA ASP A 315 -14.43 -0.36 18.22
C ASP A 315 -15.77 -1.10 18.33
N PRO A 316 -16.74 -0.58 19.12
CA PRO A 316 -18.07 -1.15 19.19
C PRO A 316 -18.75 -1.14 17.80
N PRO A 317 -19.60 -2.13 17.50
CA PRO A 317 -20.29 -2.22 16.23
C PRO A 317 -21.33 -1.10 16.14
N GLY A 318 -20.96 -0.02 15.44
CA GLY A 318 -21.88 1.04 15.06
C GLY A 318 -21.50 2.39 15.62
N ASP A 319 -20.44 3.01 15.09
CA ASP A 319 -20.53 4.43 14.74
C ASP A 319 -19.42 4.86 13.74
N LEU A 320 -19.85 5.61 12.72
CA LEU A 320 -19.11 6.50 11.82
C LEU A 320 -18.21 5.93 10.69
N ASP A 321 -18.76 6.02 9.45
CA ASP A 321 -18.09 6.23 8.15
C ASP A 321 -16.65 5.71 7.98
N ARG A 322 -16.56 4.40 7.76
CA ARG A 322 -15.32 3.63 7.44
C ARG A 322 -15.01 3.62 5.94
N THR A 323 -15.54 4.61 5.27
CA THR A 323 -15.49 4.72 3.84
C THR A 323 -14.09 5.16 3.45
N LEU A 324 -13.39 4.34 2.66
CA LEU A 324 -12.08 4.65 2.10
C LEU A 324 -12.27 5.16 0.68
N THR A 325 -11.57 6.21 0.29
CA THR A 325 -11.58 6.71 -1.08
C THR A 325 -10.19 6.53 -1.68
N GLU A 326 -10.16 6.02 -2.90
CA GLU A 326 -8.95 6.01 -3.72
C GLU A 326 -8.54 7.44 -4.04
N VAL A 327 -7.30 7.76 -3.74
CA VAL A 327 -6.64 8.99 -4.14
C VAL A 327 -5.54 8.61 -5.10
N ILE A 328 -5.72 8.91 -6.38
CA ILE A 328 -4.68 8.72 -7.39
C ILE A 328 -3.74 9.92 -7.24
N GLU A 329 -2.52 9.64 -6.84
CA GLU A 329 -1.49 10.63 -6.55
C GLU A 329 -0.37 10.53 -7.59
N LEU A 330 -0.07 11.65 -8.23
CA LEU A 330 1.09 11.87 -9.07
C LEU A 330 2.01 12.83 -8.33
N ALA A 331 3.17 12.33 -7.88
CA ALA A 331 4.23 13.12 -7.30
C ALA A 331 5.35 13.34 -8.33
N VAL A 332 5.83 14.58 -8.43
CA VAL A 332 7.00 14.94 -9.23
C VAL A 332 8.00 15.61 -8.33
N ASP A 333 9.14 14.97 -8.14
CA ASP A 333 10.28 15.50 -7.42
C ASP A 333 11.29 16.07 -8.39
N TRP A 334 11.82 17.25 -8.08
CA TRP A 334 12.77 17.98 -8.89
C TRP A 334 13.94 18.45 -8.03
N PRO A 335 15.19 18.34 -8.50
CA PRO A 335 16.35 18.81 -7.74
C PRO A 335 16.24 20.30 -7.43
N ALA A 336 16.57 20.69 -6.20
CA ALA A 336 16.70 22.08 -5.83
C ALA A 336 18.09 22.58 -6.26
N ASP A 337 18.21 23.09 -7.48
CA ASP A 337 19.41 23.80 -7.94
C ASP A 337 19.10 25.23 -8.38
N SER A 338 20.13 26.03 -8.65
CA SER A 338 20.00 27.45 -9.02
C SER A 338 19.26 27.72 -10.34
N SER A 339 19.09 26.70 -11.18
CA SER A 339 18.44 26.81 -12.49
C SER A 339 16.99 26.34 -12.48
N HIS A 340 16.54 25.67 -11.42
CA HIS A 340 15.23 25.03 -11.37
C HIS A 340 14.34 25.60 -10.27
N THR A 341 13.08 25.87 -10.59
CA THR A 341 12.09 26.39 -9.63
C THR A 341 11.04 25.33 -9.35
N GLY A 342 10.41 25.38 -8.17
CA GLY A 342 9.27 24.52 -7.84
C GLY A 342 8.08 24.61 -8.83
N ASP A 343 8.06 25.60 -9.72
CA ASP A 343 7.08 25.66 -10.81
C ASP A 343 7.30 24.58 -11.88
N GLN A 344 8.53 24.12 -12.10
CA GLN A 344 8.81 23.06 -13.08
C GLN A 344 8.21 21.73 -12.65
N ALA A 345 8.37 21.36 -11.37
CA ALA A 345 7.75 20.17 -10.80
C ALA A 345 6.22 20.18 -11.01
N CYS A 346 5.56 21.32 -10.78
CA CYS A 346 4.11 21.40 -11.00
C CYS A 346 3.69 21.41 -12.46
N ARG A 347 4.42 22.07 -13.36
CA ARG A 347 4.12 22.00 -14.80
C ARG A 347 4.26 20.58 -15.32
N ALA A 348 5.27 19.84 -14.86
CA ALA A 348 5.46 18.44 -15.19
C ALA A 348 4.31 17.58 -14.63
N ALA A 349 3.94 17.79 -13.36
CA ALA A 349 2.81 17.10 -12.73
C ALA A 349 1.49 17.37 -13.48
N GLU A 350 1.20 18.63 -13.83
CA GLU A 350 0.02 19.02 -14.60
C GLU A 350 -0.02 18.34 -15.97
N ARG A 351 1.12 18.30 -16.68
CA ARG A 351 1.21 17.68 -18.01
C ARG A 351 0.99 16.17 -17.95
N ILE A 352 1.64 15.49 -17.01
CA ILE A 352 1.49 14.03 -16.85
C ILE A 352 0.08 13.69 -16.36
N ALA A 353 -0.50 14.49 -15.44
CA ALA A 353 -1.88 14.33 -15.01
C ALA A 353 -2.86 14.48 -16.18
N ALA A 354 -2.61 15.41 -17.10
CA ALA A 354 -3.44 15.58 -18.30
C ALA A 354 -3.44 14.35 -19.23
N ASP A 355 -2.35 13.58 -19.25
CA ASP A 355 -2.23 12.33 -20.01
C ASP A 355 -2.91 11.16 -19.29
N VAL A 356 -2.75 11.06 -17.96
CA VAL A 356 -3.18 9.90 -17.17
C VAL A 356 -4.64 10.01 -16.69
N TRP A 357 -5.11 11.20 -16.30
CA TRP A 357 -6.43 11.35 -15.68
C TRP A 357 -7.61 10.96 -16.60
N PRO A 358 -7.57 11.19 -17.92
CA PRO A 358 -8.63 10.75 -18.83
C PRO A 358 -8.85 9.24 -18.85
N SER A 359 -7.83 8.43 -18.54
CA SER A 359 -7.92 6.98 -18.62
C SER A 359 -8.28 6.30 -17.30
N LEU A 360 -8.35 7.07 -16.21
CA LEU A 360 -8.84 6.58 -14.94
C LEU A 360 -10.33 6.17 -15.10
N PRO A 361 -10.78 5.15 -14.36
CA PRO A 361 -12.17 4.71 -14.36
C PRO A 361 -13.16 5.75 -13.79
#